data_AF-A0A7X0J378-F1
#
_entry.id   AF-A0A7X0J378-F1
#
_cell.length_a   1.000
_cell.length_b   1.000
_cell.length_c   1.000
_cell.angle_alpha   90.00
_cell.angle_beta   90.00
_cell.angle_gamma   90.00
#
_symmetry.space_group_name_H-M   'P 1'
#
loop_
_entity.id
_entity.type
_entity.pdbx_description
1 polymer ?
#
loop_
_entity_poly.entity_id
_entity_poly.type
_entity_poly.pdbx_seq_one_letter_code
_entity_poly.pdbx_strand_id
1 'polypeptide(L)'
;MRKICFILVLCFFYLSTVAQSVAVVNGKPISQKEFIWVYKKHRPDNTRPALTDLISFLNIYIDFKLKVLDAREAGLDKDSTYLAETRNFAKALLDSAPAEAKKADFSLVINEFNEALLLFNISEKKIWNGVENNDKMIHEYYNAHADSYPSLSYEDNKSEAAEDYQKQMECLWITSLRKKYTVTIDQDALSRLIR
;
A
#
# COMPACT_ATOMS: atom_id res chain seq x y z
N MET A 1 48.90 -13.08 -46.38
CA MET A 1 48.51 -12.08 -45.38
C MET A 1 47.25 -11.35 -45.83
N ARG A 2 46.11 -11.61 -45.18
CA ARG A 2 45.04 -10.61 -44.95
C ARG A 2 44.03 -11.23 -43.97
N LYS A 3 43.93 -10.58 -42.82
CA LYS A 3 43.40 -11.13 -41.57
C LYS A 3 41.87 -11.19 -41.62
N ILE A 4 41.35 -12.33 -41.18
CA ILE A 4 39.94 -12.56 -40.83
C ILE A 4 39.66 -11.79 -39.53
N CYS A 5 38.67 -10.90 -39.53
CA CYS A 5 38.13 -10.29 -38.32
C CYS A 5 36.65 -10.68 -38.20
N PHE A 6 36.40 -11.82 -37.56
CA PHE A 6 35.10 -12.15 -36.99
C PHE A 6 34.93 -11.31 -35.72
N ILE A 7 34.16 -10.22 -35.79
CA ILE A 7 33.69 -9.53 -34.60
C ILE A 7 32.41 -10.24 -34.16
N LEU A 8 32.56 -11.20 -33.25
CA LEU A 8 31.48 -11.80 -32.47
C LEU A 8 31.04 -10.73 -31.46
N VAL A 9 30.10 -9.87 -31.86
CA VAL A 9 29.39 -9.00 -30.91
C VAL A 9 28.49 -9.90 -30.08
N LEU A 10 29.03 -10.39 -28.96
CA LEU A 10 28.26 -10.92 -27.85
C LEU A 10 27.42 -9.76 -27.28
N CYS A 11 26.28 -9.49 -27.91
CA CYS A 11 25.18 -8.83 -27.23
C CYS A 11 24.75 -9.79 -26.10
N PHE A 12 25.33 -9.60 -24.92
CA PHE A 12 24.68 -9.99 -23.68
C PHE A 12 23.37 -9.19 -23.61
N PHE A 13 22.34 -9.67 -24.30
CA PHE A 13 20.98 -9.43 -23.88
C PHE A 13 20.90 -10.06 -22.49
N TYR A 14 21.11 -9.24 -21.47
CA TYR A 14 20.52 -9.50 -20.18
C TYR A 14 19.01 -9.53 -20.43
N LEU A 15 18.48 -10.70 -20.79
CA LEU A 15 17.09 -11.05 -20.53
C LEU A 15 16.98 -11.08 -19.01
N SER A 16 16.92 -9.90 -18.40
CA SER A 16 16.34 -9.74 -17.09
C SER A 16 14.92 -10.26 -17.26
N THR A 17 14.63 -11.43 -16.71
CA THR A 17 13.26 -11.87 -16.48
C THR A 17 12.68 -10.88 -15.49
N VAL A 18 12.22 -9.73 -15.98
CA VAL A 18 11.49 -8.78 -15.14
C VAL A 18 10.26 -9.55 -14.70
N ALA A 19 10.18 -9.84 -13.41
CA ALA A 19 9.00 -10.46 -12.83
C ALA A 19 7.79 -9.65 -13.31
N GLN A 20 6.85 -10.32 -13.97
CA GLN A 20 5.70 -9.66 -14.57
C GLN A 20 4.96 -8.87 -13.49
N SER A 21 5.00 -7.54 -13.58
CA SER A 21 4.40 -6.63 -12.60
C SER A 21 3.06 -6.12 -13.10
N VAL A 22 2.12 -5.91 -12.19
CA VAL A 22 0.82 -5.29 -12.51
C VAL A 22 0.85 -3.77 -12.38
N ALA A 23 1.83 -3.25 -11.64
CA ALA A 23 2.06 -1.82 -11.47
C ALA A 23 3.50 -1.55 -11.02
N VAL A 24 3.94 -0.31 -11.16
CA VAL A 24 5.18 0.21 -10.58
C VAL A 24 4.85 1.48 -9.79
N VAL A 25 5.25 1.51 -8.51
CA VAL A 25 5.05 2.65 -7.61
C VAL A 25 6.42 3.20 -7.21
N ASN A 26 6.73 4.40 -7.67
CA ASN A 26 8.00 5.09 -7.48
C ASN A 26 9.23 4.21 -7.79
N GLY A 27 9.19 3.52 -8.95
CA GLY A 27 10.24 2.60 -9.39
C GLY A 27 10.23 1.22 -8.73
N LYS A 28 9.35 0.96 -7.75
CA LYS A 28 9.20 -0.35 -7.10
C LYS A 28 8.06 -1.15 -7.76
N PRO A 29 8.33 -2.31 -8.37
CA PRO A 29 7.30 -3.11 -9.01
C PRO A 29 6.40 -3.80 -7.98
N ILE A 30 5.09 -3.86 -8.27
CA ILE A 30 4.14 -4.76 -7.63
C ILE A 30 4.03 -5.99 -8.53
N SER A 31 4.57 -7.12 -8.09
CA SER A 31 4.58 -8.34 -8.90
C SER A 31 3.17 -8.95 -9.02
N GLN A 32 2.91 -9.71 -10.09
CA GLN A 32 1.68 -10.49 -10.21
C GLN A 32 1.48 -11.47 -9.03
N LYS A 33 2.56 -12.13 -8.57
CA LYS A 33 2.52 -13.06 -7.44
C LYS A 33 2.03 -12.37 -6.17
N GLU A 34 2.63 -11.23 -5.84
CA GLU A 34 2.24 -10.41 -4.69
C GLU A 34 0.79 -9.94 -4.81
N PHE A 35 0.44 -9.32 -5.95
CA PHE A 35 -0.90 -8.79 -6.17
C PHE A 35 -1.98 -9.86 -6.04
N ILE A 36 -1.81 -11.02 -6.69
CA ILE A 36 -2.77 -12.13 -6.61
C ILE A 36 -2.85 -12.70 -5.20
N TRP A 37 -1.73 -12.79 -4.49
CA TRP A 37 -1.72 -13.26 -3.10
C TRP A 37 -2.54 -12.33 -2.20
N VAL A 38 -2.33 -11.01 -2.26
CA VAL A 38 -3.12 -10.05 -1.46
C VAL A 38 -4.58 -10.06 -1.91
N TYR A 39 -4.85 -10.11 -3.21
CA TYR A 39 -6.21 -10.12 -3.77
C TYR A 39 -7.04 -11.29 -3.24
N LYS A 40 -6.51 -12.52 -3.36
CA LYS A 40 -7.21 -13.74 -2.91
C LYS A 40 -7.43 -13.78 -1.41
N LYS A 41 -6.50 -13.24 -0.62
CA LYS A 41 -6.66 -13.17 0.85
C LYS A 41 -7.89 -12.34 1.26
N HIS A 42 -8.20 -11.29 0.51
CA HIS A 42 -9.34 -10.41 0.78
C HIS A 42 -10.63 -10.82 0.06
N ARG A 43 -10.54 -11.80 -0.85
CA ARG A 43 -11.66 -12.39 -1.60
C ARG A 43 -11.49 -13.90 -1.64
N PRO A 44 -11.88 -14.60 -0.55
CA PRO A 44 -11.69 -16.04 -0.43
C PRO A 44 -12.65 -16.85 -1.31
N ASP A 45 -13.65 -16.21 -1.92
CA ASP A 45 -14.51 -16.86 -2.89
C ASP A 45 -13.75 -17.11 -4.20
N ASN A 46 -13.89 -18.31 -4.75
CA ASN A 46 -13.18 -18.72 -5.97
C ASN A 46 -13.85 -18.17 -7.24
N THR A 47 -14.63 -17.09 -7.12
CA THR A 47 -15.31 -16.47 -8.26
C THR A 47 -14.27 -15.80 -9.16
N ARG A 48 -14.40 -16.00 -10.47
CA ARG A 48 -13.52 -15.35 -11.45
C ARG A 48 -13.75 -13.83 -11.38
N PRO A 49 -12.72 -13.02 -11.11
CA PRO A 49 -12.91 -11.58 -10.94
C PRO A 49 -13.15 -10.88 -12.27
N ALA A 50 -13.97 -9.83 -12.28
CA ALA A 50 -14.04 -8.94 -13.43
C ALA A 50 -12.77 -8.07 -13.51
N LEU A 51 -12.42 -7.60 -14.71
CA LEU A 51 -11.26 -6.70 -14.88
C LEU A 51 -11.39 -5.44 -14.03
N THR A 52 -12.61 -4.89 -13.94
CA THR A 52 -12.94 -3.73 -13.10
C THR A 52 -12.65 -3.99 -11.62
N ASP A 53 -12.89 -5.20 -11.14
CA ASP A 53 -12.64 -5.56 -9.73
C ASP A 53 -11.15 -5.63 -9.42
N LEU A 54 -10.35 -6.13 -10.36
CA LEU A 54 -8.90 -6.13 -10.27
C LEU A 54 -8.33 -4.71 -10.31
N ILE A 55 -8.83 -3.86 -11.21
CA ILE A 55 -8.39 -2.46 -11.33
C ILE A 55 -8.72 -1.68 -10.06
N SER A 56 -9.95 -1.81 -9.54
CA SER A 56 -10.37 -1.13 -8.30
C SER A 56 -9.54 -1.59 -7.10
N PHE A 57 -9.34 -2.90 -6.95
CA PHE A 57 -8.51 -3.42 -5.87
C PHE A 57 -7.04 -3.00 -6.00
N LEU A 58 -6.47 -3.02 -7.21
CA LEU A 58 -5.10 -2.54 -7.45
C LEU A 58 -4.94 -1.07 -7.07
N ASN A 59 -5.91 -0.22 -7.35
CA ASN A 59 -5.85 1.18 -6.95
C ASN A 59 -5.81 1.36 -5.43
N ILE A 60 -6.64 0.62 -4.69
CA ILE A 60 -6.59 0.61 -3.22
C ILE A 60 -5.22 0.14 -2.73
N TYR A 61 -4.68 -0.92 -3.34
CA TYR A 61 -3.38 -1.44 -2.97
C TYR A 61 -2.23 -0.47 -3.29
N ILE A 62 -2.31 0.24 -4.41
CA ILE A 62 -1.37 1.32 -4.75
C ILE A 62 -1.45 2.43 -3.70
N ASP A 63 -2.65 2.84 -3.28
CA ASP A 63 -2.82 3.87 -2.26
C ASP A 63 -2.19 3.47 -0.93
N PHE A 64 -2.37 2.21 -0.53
CA PHE A 64 -1.64 1.62 0.58
C PHE A 64 -0.11 1.73 0.40
N LYS A 65 0.44 1.30 -0.75
CA LYS A 65 1.88 1.37 -1.02
C LYS A 65 2.41 2.81 -1.00
N LEU A 66 1.64 3.77 -1.48
CA LEU A 66 1.99 5.19 -1.43
C LEU A 66 2.09 5.68 0.02
N LYS A 67 1.13 5.34 0.89
CA LYS A 67 1.18 5.68 2.32
C LYS A 67 2.39 5.05 3.02
N VAL A 68 2.73 3.80 2.67
CA VAL A 68 3.93 3.13 3.18
C VAL A 68 5.22 3.83 2.71
N LEU A 69 5.27 4.34 1.48
CA LEU A 69 6.41 5.14 1.01
C LEU A 69 6.57 6.42 1.83
N ASP A 70 5.47 7.12 2.13
CA ASP A 70 5.50 8.31 2.98
C ASP A 70 5.99 7.99 4.40
N ALA A 71 5.57 6.85 4.96
CA ALA A 71 6.06 6.35 6.25
C ALA A 71 7.59 6.13 6.26
N ARG A 72 8.12 5.50 5.20
CA ARG A 72 9.57 5.25 5.03
C ARG A 72 10.35 6.55 4.85
N GLU A 73 9.82 7.51 4.10
CA GLU A 73 10.45 8.83 3.97
C GLU A 73 10.44 9.61 5.28
N ALA A 74 9.41 9.43 6.11
CA ALA A 74 9.36 9.97 7.46
C ALA A 74 10.30 9.23 8.44
N GLY A 75 11.01 8.19 7.99
CA GLY A 75 11.97 7.42 8.78
C GLY A 75 11.33 6.45 9.79
N LEU A 76 10.02 6.19 9.69
CA LEU A 76 9.31 5.30 10.62
C LEU A 76 9.76 3.84 10.49
N ASP A 77 10.35 3.47 9.36
CA ASP A 77 10.95 2.16 9.13
C ASP A 77 12.29 1.94 9.84
N LYS A 78 12.85 3.02 10.41
CA LYS A 78 14.10 2.99 11.20
C LYS A 78 13.85 3.16 12.69
N ASP A 79 12.60 3.38 13.09
CA ASP A 79 12.22 3.52 14.47
C ASP A 79 12.48 2.20 15.25
N SER A 80 13.04 2.32 16.46
CA SER A 80 13.44 1.14 17.24
C SER A 80 12.26 0.28 17.66
N THR A 81 11.10 0.88 17.94
CA THR A 81 9.88 0.17 18.33
C THR A 81 9.35 -0.60 17.13
N TYR A 82 9.26 0.05 15.96
CA TYR A 82 8.90 -0.62 14.71
C TYR A 82 9.82 -1.82 14.40
N LEU A 83 11.14 -1.64 14.50
CA LEU A 83 12.10 -2.71 14.25
C LEU A 83 11.99 -3.86 15.27
N ALA A 84 11.66 -3.56 16.52
CA ALA A 84 11.44 -4.57 17.54
C ALA A 84 10.16 -5.38 17.28
N GLU A 85 9.05 -4.69 16.99
CA GLU A 85 7.75 -5.33 16.73
C GLU A 85 7.77 -6.21 15.50
N THR A 86 8.32 -5.74 14.39
CA THR A 86 8.45 -6.52 13.15
C THR A 86 9.34 -7.76 13.33
N ARG A 87 10.44 -7.64 14.09
CA ARG A 87 11.29 -8.78 14.44
C ARG A 87 10.54 -9.79 15.32
N ASN A 88 9.82 -9.30 16.33
CA ASN A 88 9.07 -10.15 17.26
C ASN A 88 7.95 -10.90 16.54
N PHE A 89 7.22 -10.23 15.65
CA PHE A 89 6.21 -10.86 14.80
C PHE A 89 6.82 -11.96 13.92
N ALA A 90 7.89 -11.66 13.19
CA ALA A 90 8.55 -12.64 12.33
C ALA A 90 9.03 -13.86 13.13
N LYS A 91 9.58 -13.64 14.33
CA LYS A 91 9.98 -14.72 15.24
C LYS A 91 8.79 -15.56 15.69
N ALA A 92 7.71 -14.93 16.17
CA ALA A 92 6.52 -15.64 16.64
C ALA A 92 5.85 -16.46 15.52
N LEU A 93 5.82 -15.93 14.29
CA LEU A 93 5.29 -16.64 13.13
C LEU A 93 6.08 -17.91 12.83
N LEU A 94 7.42 -17.84 12.87
CA LEU A 94 8.28 -18.99 12.60
C LEU A 94 8.24 -20.03 13.74
N ASP A 95 8.18 -19.59 14.98
CA ASP A 95 8.12 -20.46 16.16
C ASP A 95 6.80 -21.25 16.21
N SER A 96 5.68 -20.62 15.82
CA SER A 96 4.34 -21.23 15.83
C SER A 96 3.99 -22.03 14.58
N ALA A 97 4.77 -21.90 13.49
CA ALA A 97 4.48 -22.60 12.24
C ALA A 97 4.54 -24.13 12.41
N PRO A 98 3.55 -24.89 11.90
CA PRO A 98 3.58 -26.35 11.92
C PRO A 98 4.73 -26.90 11.06
N ALA A 99 5.22 -28.11 11.35
CA ALA A 99 6.41 -28.67 10.72
C ALA A 99 6.32 -28.70 9.17
N GLU A 100 5.12 -28.93 8.66
CA GLU A 100 4.78 -28.96 7.24
C GLU A 100 4.91 -27.57 6.58
N ALA A 101 4.65 -26.50 7.33
CA ALA A 101 4.71 -25.12 6.85
C ALA A 101 6.08 -24.46 7.08
N LYS A 102 6.96 -25.02 7.92
CA LYS A 102 8.29 -24.41 8.21
C LYS A 102 9.21 -24.27 6.99
N LYS A 103 8.93 -25.00 5.91
CA LYS A 103 9.66 -24.89 4.63
C LYS A 103 9.04 -23.86 3.67
N ALA A 104 7.90 -23.29 4.00
CA ALA A 104 7.21 -22.31 3.18
C ALA A 104 7.94 -20.96 3.21
N ASP A 105 7.75 -20.18 2.15
CA ASP A 105 8.22 -18.80 2.05
C ASP A 105 7.21 -17.87 2.73
N PHE A 106 7.55 -17.40 3.94
CA PHE A 106 6.73 -16.45 4.71
C PHE A 106 6.98 -14.98 4.34
N SER A 107 7.82 -14.69 3.33
CA SER A 107 8.22 -13.31 3.00
C SER A 107 7.03 -12.38 2.75
N LEU A 108 5.98 -12.85 2.07
CA LEU A 108 4.78 -12.07 1.82
C LEU A 108 3.99 -11.75 3.09
N VAL A 109 3.89 -12.70 4.02
CA VAL A 109 3.20 -12.51 5.32
C VAL A 109 3.97 -11.52 6.20
N ILE A 110 5.29 -11.69 6.28
CA ILE A 110 6.16 -10.80 7.05
C ILE A 110 6.13 -9.39 6.45
N ASN A 111 6.24 -9.27 5.12
CA ASN A 111 6.21 -7.97 4.47
C ASN A 111 4.84 -7.28 4.63
N GLU A 112 3.74 -8.01 4.53
CA GLU A 112 2.40 -7.46 4.77
C GLU A 112 2.28 -6.86 6.17
N PHE A 113 2.70 -7.60 7.22
CA PHE A 113 2.68 -7.10 8.58
C PHE A 113 3.53 -5.83 8.74
N ASN A 114 4.77 -5.88 8.23
CA ASN A 114 5.70 -4.75 8.31
C ASN A 114 5.11 -3.49 7.66
N GLU A 115 4.51 -3.61 6.48
CA GLU A 115 3.92 -2.49 5.77
C GLU A 115 2.61 -2.01 6.39
N ALA A 116 1.80 -2.92 6.97
CA ALA A 116 0.60 -2.56 7.72
C ALA A 116 0.94 -1.77 8.98
N LEU A 117 2.00 -2.15 9.71
CA LEU A 117 2.47 -1.41 10.87
C LEU A 117 3.00 -0.03 10.49
N LEU A 118 3.71 0.09 9.36
CA LEU A 118 4.11 1.40 8.84
C LEU A 118 2.90 2.28 8.51
N LEU A 119 1.90 1.73 7.81
CA LEU A 119 0.66 2.43 7.50
C LEU A 119 -0.04 2.94 8.77
N PHE A 120 -0.14 2.09 9.80
CA PHE A 120 -0.72 2.45 11.09
C PHE A 120 0.03 3.63 11.71
N ASN A 121 1.35 3.50 11.89
CA ASN A 121 2.19 4.53 12.52
C ASN A 121 2.13 5.88 11.79
N ILE A 122 2.14 5.87 10.45
CA ILE A 122 2.07 7.12 9.69
C ILE A 122 0.66 7.74 9.72
N SER A 123 -0.39 6.92 9.77
CA SER A 123 -1.79 7.40 9.83
C SER A 123 -2.07 8.02 11.20
N GLU A 124 -1.59 7.40 12.27
CA GLU A 124 -1.66 7.94 13.63
C GLU A 124 -0.97 9.31 13.69
N LYS A 125 0.27 9.38 13.20
CA LYS A 125 1.08 10.59 13.22
C LYS A 125 0.48 11.75 12.41
N LYS A 126 -0.08 11.47 11.23
CA LYS A 126 -0.52 12.52 10.30
C LYS A 126 -1.98 12.92 10.49
N ILE A 127 -2.82 12.00 10.95
CA ILE A 127 -4.27 12.17 10.90
C ILE A 127 -4.88 11.93 12.27
N TRP A 128 -4.77 10.72 12.83
CA TRP A 128 -5.56 10.37 14.01
C TRP A 128 -5.21 11.21 15.24
N ASN A 129 -3.92 11.44 15.50
CA ASN A 129 -3.50 12.32 16.60
C ASN A 129 -4.02 13.76 16.42
N GLY A 130 -4.17 14.22 15.17
CA GLY A 130 -4.73 15.53 14.86
C GLY A 130 -6.24 15.59 15.07
N VAL A 131 -6.97 14.54 14.70
CA VAL A 131 -8.42 14.46 14.90
C VAL A 131 -8.75 14.34 16.39
N GLU A 132 -8.06 13.46 17.12
CA GLU A 132 -8.33 13.20 18.54
C GLU A 132 -8.03 14.41 19.43
N ASN A 133 -6.96 15.16 19.13
CA ASN A 133 -6.45 16.20 20.03
C ASN A 133 -6.75 17.64 19.56
N ASN A 134 -7.52 17.84 18.49
CA ASN A 134 -7.73 19.17 17.90
C ASN A 134 -9.20 19.47 17.59
N ASP A 135 -10.01 19.56 18.64
CA ASP A 135 -11.42 19.96 18.58
C ASP A 135 -11.64 21.25 17.78
N LYS A 136 -10.71 22.20 17.87
CA LYS A 136 -10.76 23.44 17.08
C LYS A 136 -10.82 23.17 15.58
N MET A 137 -10.03 22.25 15.05
CA MET A 137 -10.02 21.95 13.61
C MET A 137 -11.31 21.25 13.17
N ILE A 138 -11.85 20.38 14.03
CA ILE A 138 -13.14 19.71 13.77
C ILE A 138 -14.27 20.75 13.77
N HIS A 139 -14.25 21.68 14.71
CA HIS A 139 -15.21 22.78 14.78
C HIS A 139 -15.10 23.72 13.57
N GLU A 140 -13.88 24.04 13.11
CA GLU A 140 -13.66 24.81 11.87
C GLU A 140 -14.19 24.07 10.64
N TYR A 141 -13.93 22.76 10.55
CA TYR A 141 -14.47 21.91 9.48
C TYR A 141 -15.99 21.90 9.50
N TYR A 142 -16.61 21.66 10.66
CA TYR A 142 -18.07 21.67 10.83
C TYR A 142 -18.67 23.00 10.38
N ASN A 143 -18.12 24.13 10.83
CA ASN A 143 -18.63 25.45 10.46
C ASN A 143 -18.59 25.71 8.95
N ALA A 144 -17.57 25.18 8.25
CA ALA A 144 -17.45 25.29 6.80
C ALA A 144 -18.44 24.39 6.03
N HIS A 145 -19.03 23.39 6.69
CA HIS A 145 -19.92 22.39 6.10
C HIS A 145 -21.26 22.26 6.87
N ALA A 146 -21.65 23.28 7.63
CA ALA A 146 -22.78 23.21 8.55
C ALA A 146 -24.09 22.78 7.86
N ASP A 147 -24.29 23.16 6.61
CA ASP A 147 -25.45 22.80 5.79
C ASP A 147 -25.57 21.29 5.49
N SER A 148 -24.49 20.53 5.68
CA SER A 148 -24.48 19.07 5.51
C SER A 148 -24.92 18.31 6.75
N TYR A 149 -25.13 19.00 7.88
CA TYR A 149 -25.49 18.39 9.16
C TYR A 149 -26.95 18.65 9.54
N PRO A 150 -27.62 17.70 10.22
CA PRO A 150 -29.03 17.80 10.57
C PRO A 150 -29.33 18.80 11.69
N SER A 151 -28.37 19.03 12.59
CA SER A 151 -28.45 20.02 13.67
C SER A 151 -27.50 21.18 13.40
N LEU A 152 -27.85 22.39 13.86
CA LEU A 152 -26.94 23.54 13.85
C LEU A 152 -25.97 23.52 15.05
N SER A 153 -26.17 22.62 16.01
CA SER A 153 -25.29 22.45 17.17
C SER A 153 -24.05 21.64 16.79
N TYR A 154 -22.86 22.21 17.02
CA TYR A 154 -21.61 21.47 16.86
C TYR A 154 -21.56 20.22 17.77
N GLU A 155 -21.98 20.35 19.02
CA GLU A 155 -21.90 19.24 19.99
C GLU A 155 -22.74 18.03 19.58
N ASP A 156 -23.87 18.26 18.90
CA ASP A 156 -24.72 17.17 18.40
C ASP A 156 -24.07 16.42 17.24
N ASN A 157 -23.25 17.11 16.44
CA ASN A 157 -22.65 16.58 15.21
C ASN A 157 -21.15 16.29 15.34
N LYS A 158 -20.54 16.53 16.50
CA LYS A 158 -19.08 16.52 16.69
C LYS A 158 -18.43 15.22 16.20
N SER A 159 -19.03 14.07 16.52
CA SER A 159 -18.50 12.76 16.11
C SER A 159 -18.54 12.57 14.59
N GLU A 160 -19.66 12.94 13.95
CA GLU A 160 -19.82 12.84 12.50
C GLU A 160 -18.87 13.82 11.77
N ALA A 161 -18.78 15.05 12.27
CA ALA A 161 -17.84 16.06 11.78
C ALA A 161 -16.38 15.60 11.92
N ALA A 162 -16.03 14.92 13.01
CA ALA A 162 -14.69 14.36 13.21
C ALA A 162 -14.38 13.25 12.20
N GLU A 163 -15.33 12.34 11.95
CA GLU A 163 -15.18 11.29 10.93
C GLU A 163 -15.04 11.86 9.52
N ASP A 164 -15.83 12.86 9.16
CA ASP A 164 -15.77 13.49 7.84
C ASP A 164 -14.51 14.31 7.65
N TYR A 165 -14.08 15.03 8.69
CA TYR A 165 -12.78 15.69 8.70
C TYR A 165 -11.64 14.69 8.52
N GLN A 166 -11.67 13.54 9.22
CA GLN A 166 -10.69 12.48 9.03
C GLN A 166 -10.67 12.00 7.56
N LYS A 167 -11.84 11.70 6.98
CA LYS A 167 -11.96 11.27 5.56
C LYS A 167 -11.41 12.34 4.61
N GLN A 168 -11.67 13.62 4.87
CA GLN A 168 -11.12 14.72 4.07
C GLN A 168 -9.59 14.73 4.14
N MET A 169 -9.02 14.63 5.35
CA MET A 169 -7.57 14.61 5.54
C MET A 169 -6.91 13.39 4.87
N GLU A 170 -7.55 12.22 4.91
CA GLU A 170 -7.09 11.04 4.19
C GLU A 170 -7.12 11.24 2.67
N CYS A 171 -8.19 11.86 2.14
CA CYS A 171 -8.33 12.18 0.72
C CYS A 171 -7.28 13.19 0.24
N LEU A 172 -7.04 14.25 1.02
CA LEU A 172 -6.01 15.25 0.74
C LEU A 172 -4.62 14.62 0.77
N TRP A 173 -4.36 13.76 1.77
CA TRP A 173 -3.09 13.06 1.88
C TRP A 173 -2.87 12.17 0.66
N ILE A 174 -3.80 11.29 0.29
CA ILE A 174 -3.59 10.40 -0.84
C ILE A 174 -3.46 11.14 -2.17
N THR A 175 -4.22 12.22 -2.35
CA THR A 175 -4.11 13.10 -3.53
C THR A 175 -2.70 13.70 -3.63
N SER A 176 -2.15 14.15 -2.51
CA SER A 176 -0.77 14.67 -2.46
C SER A 176 0.26 13.59 -2.80
N LEU A 177 0.08 12.36 -2.32
CA LEU A 177 1.01 11.26 -2.59
C LEU A 177 0.95 10.83 -4.05
N ARG A 178 -0.24 10.77 -4.66
CA ARG A 178 -0.41 10.47 -6.09
C ARG A 178 0.19 11.55 -7.00
N LYS A 179 0.27 12.80 -6.53
CA LYS A 179 0.98 13.88 -7.23
C LYS A 179 2.50 13.79 -7.06
N LYS A 180 2.97 13.38 -5.87
CA LYS A 180 4.38 13.30 -5.50
C LYS A 180 5.09 12.10 -6.13
N TYR A 181 4.46 10.94 -6.14
CA TYR A 181 5.06 9.68 -6.58
C TYR A 181 4.59 9.27 -7.98
N THR A 182 5.50 8.70 -8.75
CA THR A 182 5.15 8.12 -10.05
C THR A 182 4.42 6.79 -9.86
N VAL A 183 3.28 6.63 -10.52
CA VAL A 183 2.51 5.39 -10.54
C VAL A 183 2.24 5.00 -11.99
N THR A 184 2.58 3.76 -12.35
CA THR A 184 2.20 3.16 -13.64
C THR A 184 1.47 1.85 -13.40
N ILE A 185 0.43 1.58 -14.18
CA ILE A 185 -0.38 0.36 -14.13
C ILE A 185 -0.27 -0.35 -15.47
N ASP A 186 0.03 -1.65 -15.43
CA ASP A 186 0.03 -2.52 -16.61
C ASP A 186 -1.34 -3.21 -16.73
N GLN A 187 -2.22 -2.59 -17.52
CA GLN A 187 -3.57 -3.12 -17.76
C GLN A 187 -3.56 -4.43 -18.53
N ASP A 188 -2.55 -4.67 -19.38
CA ASP A 188 -2.43 -5.93 -20.11
C ASP A 188 -2.03 -7.06 -19.16
N ALA A 189 -1.13 -6.80 -18.21
CA ALA A 189 -0.78 -7.73 -17.16
C ALA A 189 -1.97 -8.09 -16.27
N LEU A 190 -2.82 -7.13 -15.93
CA LEU A 190 -4.09 -7.39 -15.22
C LEU A 190 -5.07 -8.21 -16.07
N SER A 191 -5.23 -7.86 -17.34
CA SER A 191 -6.11 -8.58 -18.27
C SER A 191 -5.68 -10.03 -18.50
N ARG A 192 -4.41 -10.36 -18.31
CA ARG A 192 -3.92 -11.74 -18.33
C ARG A 192 -4.27 -12.54 -17.07
N LEU A 193 -4.59 -11.89 -15.95
CA LEU A 193 -4.97 -12.57 -14.70
C LEU A 193 -6.41 -13.06 -14.69
N ILE A 194 -7.26 -12.46 -15.53
CA ILE A 194 -8.64 -12.89 -15.70
C ILE A 194 -8.80 -13.98 -16.76
N ARG A 195 -7.78 -14.33 -17.55
CA ARG A 195 -7.90 -15.25 -18.70
C ARG A 195 -7.88 -16.71 -18.28
#